data_AF-A0A7S3T566-F1
#
_entry.id   AF-A0A7S3T566-F1
#
_cell.length_a   1.000
_cell.length_b   1.000
_cell.length_c   1.000
_cell.angle_alpha   90.00
_cell.angle_beta   90.00
_cell.angle_gamma   90.00
#
_symmetry.space_group_name_H-M   'P 1'
#
loop_
_entity.id
_entity.type
_entity.pdbx_description
1 polymer ?
#
loop_
_entity_poly.entity_id
_entity_poly.type
_entity_poly.pdbx_seq_one_letter_code
_entity_poly.pdbx_strand_id
1 'polypeptide(L)'
;DPEALTPAPKRAREDGTPARGTPENPPKPLQVSLAKSVNNGNMSKLPTGASQPVSVKVLGDSQLWSGRERGYLWMDEALDDRAAERDKRLVALEGPIAQAMMERHPNEEIVAGVVGVATQQETVLVGRVVCEGLDGKLNERSILLEGSRATSKGARVQLNVAECPQIAAFPGQIVGVLGRSGMAGTTFHARDLIPGLPTRSQEPAGPSSPLHMMVLSGPFCLRDGLNFTPLEQALEHAARERPQVLVLLGPFLDASNQQVSSGNTVLPNEDEPCSFEEVYSCHILPTLARKLAPLRRASPPMEVLLVPSLDEVLCFHPLPQPPLDVSLGNDSGIATACSHLKGLGVKFLPNPAHVEISGLKVSLTSADALSSVLRAGLVLRPEERKIDEALRMLLLQRTLFPVLPRDPPQVSETRASAFDFAEERKPDLVIFPSVSGTASGTFIDGTLFVNPGPLCRPATQGTFAELWMTPPADKGAAPIMERARIDIQKLS
;
A
#
# COMPACT_ATOMS: atom_id res chain seq x y z
N ASP A 1 42.01 52.69 -4.37
CA ASP A 1 42.59 51.45 -3.85
C ASP A 1 41.57 50.54 -3.21
N PRO A 2 41.18 49.47 -3.92
CA PRO A 2 40.68 48.24 -3.33
C PRO A 2 41.70 47.11 -3.59
N GLU A 3 42.33 46.61 -2.53
CA GLU A 3 43.00 45.30 -2.47
C GLU A 3 42.05 44.37 -1.68
N ALA A 4 41.88 43.06 -1.90
CA ALA A 4 42.76 42.06 -2.51
C ALA A 4 41.99 40.77 -2.89
N LEU A 5 42.56 40.06 -3.87
CA LEU A 5 42.68 38.59 -4.03
C LEU A 5 41.43 37.73 -4.39
N THR A 6 41.35 37.41 -5.69
CA THR A 6 40.77 36.15 -6.21
C THR A 6 41.88 35.37 -6.91
N PRO A 7 42.12 34.08 -6.61
CA PRO A 7 43.06 33.27 -7.38
C PRO A 7 42.38 32.68 -8.62
N ALA A 8 43.10 32.69 -9.75
CA ALA A 8 42.70 32.13 -11.04
C ALA A 8 42.49 30.60 -11.00
N PRO A 9 41.62 30.03 -11.87
CA PRO A 9 41.36 28.60 -11.91
C PRO A 9 42.58 27.82 -12.42
N LYS A 10 42.90 26.70 -11.76
CA LYS A 10 43.94 25.77 -12.20
C LYS A 10 43.53 25.14 -13.53
N ARG A 11 44.44 25.18 -14.53
CA ARG A 11 44.39 24.39 -15.76
C ARG A 11 44.10 22.92 -15.43
N ALA A 12 43.03 22.38 -16.02
CA ALA A 12 42.79 20.95 -16.06
C ALA A 12 43.90 20.27 -16.87
N ARG A 13 44.45 19.17 -16.34
CA ARG A 13 45.28 18.25 -17.11
C ARG A 13 44.36 17.44 -18.01
N GLU A 14 44.46 17.65 -19.31
CA GLU A 14 44.05 16.66 -20.31
C GLU A 14 45.05 15.52 -20.25
N ASP A 15 44.74 14.46 -19.51
CA ASP A 15 45.34 13.13 -19.66
C ASP A 15 44.44 12.15 -18.90
N GLY A 16 43.42 11.65 -19.61
CA GLY A 16 42.51 10.62 -19.13
C GLY A 16 42.21 9.68 -20.28
N THR A 17 43.03 8.65 -20.42
CA THR A 17 42.74 7.46 -21.23
C THR A 17 41.35 6.93 -20.83
N PRO A 18 40.46 6.58 -21.79
CA PRO A 18 39.17 6.02 -21.43
C PRO A 18 39.39 4.72 -20.64
N ALA A 19 38.84 4.67 -19.43
CA ALA A 19 38.86 3.49 -18.60
C ALA A 19 38.15 2.37 -19.37
N ARG A 20 38.95 1.41 -19.86
CA ARG A 20 38.46 0.17 -20.45
C ARG A 20 37.58 -0.51 -19.41
N GLY A 21 36.27 -0.59 -19.67
CA GLY A 21 35.31 -1.21 -18.77
C GLY A 21 35.82 -2.57 -18.31
N THR A 22 35.77 -2.82 -17.01
CA THR A 22 36.00 -4.16 -16.47
C THR A 22 35.06 -5.14 -17.17
N PRO A 23 35.55 -6.27 -17.71
CA PRO A 23 34.68 -7.27 -18.31
C PRO A 23 33.63 -7.71 -17.28
N GLU A 24 32.36 -7.69 -17.66
CA GLU A 24 31.27 -8.18 -16.82
C GLU A 24 31.57 -9.63 -16.43
N ASN A 25 31.64 -9.89 -15.13
CA ASN A 25 31.68 -11.27 -14.65
C ASN A 25 30.43 -12.01 -15.17
N PRO A 26 30.54 -13.30 -15.52
CA PRO A 26 29.37 -14.07 -15.93
C PRO A 26 28.25 -13.96 -14.89
N PRO A 27 26.98 -13.90 -15.32
CA PRO A 27 25.86 -13.71 -14.41
C PRO A 27 25.91 -14.79 -13.33
N LYS A 28 25.93 -14.35 -12.06
CA LYS A 28 25.92 -15.28 -10.93
C LYS A 28 24.68 -16.18 -11.05
N PRO A 29 24.82 -17.49 -10.79
CA PRO A 29 23.69 -18.41 -10.86
C PRO A 29 22.59 -17.97 -9.89
N LEU A 30 21.33 -18.12 -10.29
CA LEU A 30 20.17 -17.81 -9.46
C LEU A 30 20.25 -18.56 -8.12
N GLN A 31 20.39 -17.82 -7.02
CA GLN A 31 20.26 -18.36 -5.68
C GLN A 31 19.06 -17.73 -4.97
N VAL A 32 18.20 -18.60 -4.42
CA VAL A 32 17.06 -18.21 -3.59
C VAL A 32 17.21 -18.89 -2.24
N SER A 33 17.13 -18.11 -1.16
CA SER A 33 17.26 -18.61 0.20
C SER A 33 16.16 -18.05 1.10
N LEU A 34 15.71 -18.84 2.07
CA LEU A 34 14.70 -18.41 3.02
C LEU A 34 15.27 -17.36 3.98
N ALA A 35 14.72 -16.15 3.97
CA ALA A 35 15.12 -15.08 4.88
C ALA A 35 14.29 -15.09 6.18
N LYS A 36 12.98 -15.27 6.06
CA LYS A 36 12.04 -15.32 7.19
C LYS A 36 10.86 -16.20 6.81
N SER A 37 10.29 -16.92 7.76
CA SER A 37 9.06 -17.67 7.56
C SER A 37 8.10 -17.47 8.72
N VAL A 38 6.82 -17.40 8.39
CA VAL A 38 5.68 -17.41 9.31
C VAL A 38 4.94 -18.72 9.08
N ASN A 39 4.76 -19.50 10.14
CA ASN A 39 4.10 -20.82 10.13
C ASN A 39 4.80 -21.95 9.33
N ASN A 40 6.12 -21.88 9.14
CA ASN A 40 6.94 -22.91 8.44
C ASN A 40 6.67 -24.36 8.91
N GLY A 41 6.46 -24.56 10.22
CA GLY A 41 6.29 -25.87 10.84
C GLY A 41 4.84 -26.37 10.92
N ASN A 42 3.86 -25.50 10.66
CA ASN A 42 2.44 -25.83 10.86
C ASN A 42 1.73 -26.18 9.54
N MET A 43 2.32 -25.82 8.39
CA MET A 43 1.78 -26.19 7.08
C MET A 43 2.89 -26.60 6.09
N SER A 44 2.65 -27.73 5.42
CA SER A 44 3.46 -28.17 4.28
C SER A 44 3.21 -27.28 3.05
N LYS A 45 4.23 -27.15 2.21
CA LYS A 45 4.07 -26.53 0.89
C LYS A 45 3.12 -27.37 0.05
N LEU A 46 2.28 -26.72 -0.74
CA LEU A 46 1.44 -27.39 -1.72
C LEU A 46 2.31 -28.16 -2.73
N PRO A 47 1.97 -29.42 -3.06
CA PRO A 47 2.69 -30.15 -4.10
C PRO A 47 2.63 -29.38 -5.42
N THR A 48 3.79 -29.14 -6.05
CA THR A 48 3.90 -28.59 -7.40
C THR A 48 3.10 -29.44 -8.39
N GLY A 49 2.04 -28.88 -8.99
CA GLY A 49 1.26 -29.51 -10.05
C GLY A 49 -0.14 -30.05 -9.66
N ALA A 50 -0.53 -30.01 -8.38
CA ALA A 50 -1.85 -30.47 -7.92
C ALA A 50 -2.88 -29.34 -7.81
N SER A 51 -2.91 -28.40 -8.76
CA SER A 51 -3.67 -27.16 -8.59
C SER A 51 -4.83 -27.00 -9.56
N GLN A 52 -5.96 -26.52 -9.03
CA GLN A 52 -7.12 -26.09 -9.81
C GLN A 52 -6.86 -24.71 -10.42
N PRO A 53 -7.52 -24.36 -11.54
CA PRO A 53 -7.44 -23.02 -12.10
C PRO A 53 -7.91 -21.97 -11.07
N VAL A 54 -7.15 -20.88 -10.94
CA VAL A 54 -7.49 -19.78 -10.05
C VAL A 54 -8.36 -18.76 -10.78
N SER A 55 -9.44 -18.34 -10.13
CA SER A 55 -10.27 -17.23 -10.61
C SER A 55 -9.80 -15.93 -9.97
N VAL A 56 -9.73 -14.86 -10.76
CA VAL A 56 -9.44 -13.51 -10.27
C VAL A 56 -10.51 -12.56 -10.76
N LYS A 57 -11.20 -11.92 -9.82
CA LYS A 57 -12.22 -10.90 -10.07
C LYS A 57 -11.78 -9.57 -9.48
N VAL A 58 -11.82 -8.48 -10.25
CA VAL A 58 -11.58 -7.14 -9.72
C VAL A 58 -12.82 -6.68 -8.94
N LEU A 59 -12.61 -6.15 -7.74
CA LEU A 59 -13.64 -5.61 -6.85
C LEU A 59 -13.64 -4.08 -6.89
N GLY A 60 -14.74 -3.48 -6.44
CA GLY A 60 -14.90 -2.03 -6.41
C GLY A 60 -15.32 -1.43 -7.76
N ASP A 61 -15.34 -0.10 -7.83
CA ASP A 61 -15.79 0.62 -9.02
C ASP A 61 -14.67 0.76 -10.06
N SER A 62 -14.71 -0.10 -11.08
CA SER A 62 -13.79 -0.03 -12.22
C SER A 62 -13.94 1.24 -13.08
N GLN A 63 -15.03 1.99 -12.94
CA GLN A 63 -15.25 3.27 -13.65
C GLN A 63 -14.37 4.39 -13.12
N LEU A 64 -13.82 4.26 -11.90
CA LEU A 64 -12.80 5.19 -11.38
C LEU A 64 -11.56 5.27 -12.29
N TRP A 65 -11.31 4.22 -13.09
CA TRP A 65 -10.10 4.06 -13.91
C TRP A 65 -10.36 3.91 -15.41
N SER A 66 -11.61 3.64 -15.81
CA SER A 66 -11.96 3.31 -17.20
C SER A 66 -12.86 4.37 -17.82
N GLY A 67 -12.33 5.08 -18.82
CA GLY A 67 -13.09 6.05 -19.62
C GLY A 67 -12.25 6.65 -20.74
N ARG A 68 -12.66 6.45 -22.00
CA ARG A 68 -12.01 7.09 -23.17
C ARG A 68 -12.30 8.59 -23.27
N GLU A 69 -13.36 9.08 -22.62
CA GLU A 69 -13.82 10.48 -22.69
C GLU A 69 -13.53 11.30 -21.42
N ARG A 70 -12.93 10.68 -20.40
CA ARG A 70 -12.42 11.39 -19.23
C ARG A 70 -10.95 11.05 -19.10
N GLY A 71 -10.09 11.92 -19.60
CA GLY A 71 -8.69 11.89 -19.17
C GLY A 71 -8.68 11.81 -17.64
N TYR A 72 -7.80 11.02 -17.05
CA TYR A 72 -7.60 11.06 -15.61
C TYR A 72 -7.33 12.55 -15.27
N LEU A 73 -8.29 13.27 -14.68
CA LEU A 73 -8.13 14.68 -14.32
C LEU A 73 -7.54 14.70 -12.92
N TRP A 74 -6.23 14.78 -12.83
CA TRP A 74 -5.49 14.52 -11.59
C TRP A 74 -4.63 15.69 -11.10
N MET A 75 -4.53 16.76 -11.89
CA MET A 75 -3.73 17.95 -11.58
C MET A 75 -4.54 19.10 -10.97
N ASP A 76 -5.84 18.90 -10.68
CA ASP A 76 -6.66 19.94 -10.06
C ASP A 76 -7.57 19.31 -8.98
N GLU A 77 -7.26 19.62 -7.72
CA GLU A 77 -8.11 19.29 -6.57
C GLU A 77 -8.52 20.58 -5.87
N ALA A 78 -9.71 21.08 -6.18
CA ALA A 78 -10.24 22.28 -5.53
C ALA A 78 -10.33 22.06 -4.01
N LEU A 79 -10.05 23.13 -3.24
CA LEU A 79 -10.09 23.07 -1.78
C LEU A 79 -11.48 22.65 -1.25
N ASP A 80 -12.54 23.08 -1.93
CA ASP A 80 -13.90 22.72 -1.57
C ASP A 80 -14.20 21.24 -1.80
N ASP A 81 -13.69 20.65 -2.88
CA ASP A 81 -13.86 19.21 -3.17
C ASP A 81 -13.11 18.36 -2.16
N ARG A 82 -11.87 18.77 -1.81
CA ARG A 82 -11.08 18.13 -0.75
C ARG A 82 -11.83 18.16 0.58
N ALA A 83 -12.37 19.32 0.94
CA ALA A 83 -13.10 19.48 2.18
C ALA A 83 -14.44 18.71 2.17
N ALA A 84 -15.11 18.62 1.03
CA ALA A 84 -16.33 17.84 0.85
C ALA A 84 -16.07 16.34 1.02
N GLU A 85 -15.03 15.78 0.41
CA GLU A 85 -14.72 14.34 0.54
C GLU A 85 -14.28 13.97 1.96
N ARG A 86 -13.53 14.87 2.63
CA ARG A 86 -13.20 14.74 4.06
C ARG A 86 -14.46 14.68 4.93
N ASP A 87 -15.43 15.56 4.71
CA ASP A 87 -16.66 15.63 5.48
C ASP A 87 -17.59 14.45 5.20
N LYS A 88 -17.74 14.07 3.92
CA LYS A 88 -18.49 12.89 3.48
C LYS A 88 -18.02 11.62 4.18
N ARG A 89 -16.70 11.41 4.31
CA ARG A 89 -16.16 10.27 5.06
C ARG A 89 -16.54 10.32 6.54
N LEU A 90 -16.42 11.49 7.18
CA LEU A 90 -16.78 11.66 8.59
C LEU A 90 -18.26 11.33 8.82
N VAL A 91 -19.15 11.88 8.00
CA VAL A 91 -20.60 11.61 8.06
C VAL A 91 -20.90 10.12 7.85
N ALA A 92 -20.23 9.45 6.90
CA ALA A 92 -20.44 8.03 6.64
C ALA A 92 -20.09 7.13 7.83
N LEU A 93 -19.11 7.51 8.64
CA LEU A 93 -18.67 6.76 9.82
C LEU A 93 -19.33 7.22 11.14
N GLU A 94 -19.95 8.40 11.16
CA GLU A 94 -20.55 9.03 12.35
C GLU A 94 -21.55 8.10 13.05
N GLY A 95 -22.57 7.64 12.32
CA GLY A 95 -23.61 6.75 12.86
C GLY A 95 -23.09 5.38 13.32
N PRO A 96 -22.40 4.61 12.45
CA PRO A 96 -21.89 3.30 12.81
C PRO A 96 -20.93 3.30 14.01
N ILE A 97 -20.07 4.31 14.12
CA ILE A 97 -19.15 4.45 15.26
C ILE A 97 -19.92 4.83 16.53
N ALA A 98 -20.85 5.77 16.47
CA ALA A 98 -21.67 6.13 17.63
C ALA A 98 -22.44 4.91 18.17
N GLN A 99 -23.04 4.13 17.27
CA GLN A 99 -23.71 2.88 17.62
C GLN A 99 -22.76 1.87 18.26
N ALA A 100 -21.57 1.66 17.67
CA ALA A 100 -20.58 0.72 18.21
C ALA A 100 -20.09 1.12 19.61
N MET A 101 -19.99 2.42 19.91
CA MET A 101 -19.66 2.91 21.24
C MET A 101 -20.82 2.65 22.23
N MET A 102 -22.07 2.90 21.84
CA MET A 102 -23.23 2.62 22.69
C MET A 102 -23.38 1.12 22.97
N GLU A 103 -23.16 0.26 21.97
CA GLU A 103 -23.18 -1.20 22.13
C GLU A 103 -22.08 -1.72 23.07
N ARG A 104 -20.95 -1.01 23.17
CA ARG A 104 -19.88 -1.32 24.13
C ARG A 104 -20.28 -1.02 25.58
N HIS A 105 -21.23 -0.12 25.78
CA HIS A 105 -21.69 0.34 27.10
C HIS A 105 -23.22 0.15 27.28
N PRO A 106 -23.73 -1.09 27.17
CA PRO A 106 -25.18 -1.35 27.06
C PRO A 106 -25.97 -1.06 28.34
N ASN A 107 -25.31 -0.88 29.47
CA ASN A 107 -25.93 -0.66 30.78
C ASN A 107 -25.90 0.82 31.21
N GLU A 108 -25.47 1.71 30.34
CA GLU A 108 -25.34 3.14 30.63
C GLU A 108 -26.32 3.97 29.81
N GLU A 109 -26.91 4.99 30.43
CA GLU A 109 -27.73 5.97 29.73
C GLU A 109 -26.82 6.96 28.99
N ILE A 110 -26.45 6.58 27.77
CA ILE A 110 -25.57 7.36 26.89
C ILE A 110 -26.39 7.93 25.73
N VAL A 111 -26.18 9.21 25.43
CA VAL A 111 -26.80 9.87 24.27
C VAL A 111 -25.75 10.32 23.25
N ALA A 112 -26.12 10.36 21.97
CA ALA A 112 -25.28 10.96 20.95
C ALA A 112 -25.22 12.48 21.18
N GLY A 113 -24.00 13.02 21.26
CA GLY A 113 -23.75 14.45 21.42
C GLY A 113 -23.37 15.13 20.10
N VAL A 114 -23.24 16.46 20.15
CA VAL A 114 -22.77 17.29 19.03
C VAL A 114 -21.47 17.94 19.44
N VAL A 115 -20.45 17.88 18.57
CA VAL A 115 -19.14 18.49 18.86
C VAL A 115 -19.31 20.00 19.03
N GLY A 116 -18.74 20.55 20.11
CA GLY A 116 -18.83 21.97 20.46
C GLY A 116 -20.10 22.37 21.23
N VAL A 117 -21.00 21.43 21.53
CA VAL A 117 -22.18 21.68 22.37
C VAL A 117 -21.93 21.21 23.80
N ALA A 118 -22.12 22.11 24.77
CA ALA A 118 -21.97 21.79 26.18
C ALA A 118 -23.16 20.94 26.68
N THR A 119 -22.86 19.94 27.49
CA THR A 119 -23.85 19.03 28.08
C THR A 119 -23.38 18.53 29.44
N GLN A 120 -24.32 18.37 30.37
CA GLN A 120 -24.07 17.79 31.70
C GLN A 120 -24.19 16.26 31.69
N GLN A 121 -24.81 15.70 30.64
CA GLN A 121 -24.94 14.26 30.46
C GLN A 121 -23.67 13.65 29.88
N GLU A 122 -23.52 12.36 30.11
CA GLU A 122 -22.51 11.57 29.44
C GLU A 122 -22.92 11.33 27.99
N THR A 123 -22.02 11.64 27.06
CA THR A 123 -22.34 11.63 25.63
C THR A 123 -21.28 10.96 24.81
N VAL A 124 -21.70 10.41 23.67
CA VAL A 124 -20.80 9.95 22.61
C VAL A 124 -20.65 11.05 21.59
N LEU A 125 -19.42 11.48 21.37
CA LEU A 125 -19.06 12.31 20.21
C LEU A 125 -18.35 11.44 19.19
N VAL A 126 -18.63 11.69 17.92
CA VAL A 126 -17.85 11.13 16.82
C VAL A 126 -17.25 12.29 16.03
N GLY A 127 -15.97 12.18 15.72
CA GLY A 127 -15.25 13.25 15.07
C GLY A 127 -13.92 12.80 14.49
N ARG A 128 -13.30 13.70 13.74
CA ARG A 128 -11.98 13.50 13.16
C ARG A 128 -10.92 14.04 14.12
N VAL A 129 -9.87 13.26 14.33
CA VAL A 129 -8.67 13.68 15.06
C VAL A 129 -7.90 14.70 14.23
N VAL A 130 -7.61 15.85 14.81
CA VAL A 130 -6.82 16.93 14.21
C VAL A 130 -5.73 17.34 15.21
N CYS A 131 -4.56 17.73 14.72
CA CYS A 131 -3.50 18.30 15.55
C CYS A 131 -3.73 19.81 15.73
N GLU A 132 -3.62 20.33 16.95
CA GLU A 132 -3.70 21.77 17.23
C GLU A 132 -2.57 22.56 16.55
N GLY A 133 -1.36 22.00 16.52
CA GLY A 133 -0.18 22.63 15.93
C GLY A 133 -0.13 22.47 14.41
N LEU A 134 0.13 23.57 13.69
CA LEU A 134 0.27 23.58 12.23
C LEU A 134 1.41 22.66 11.72
N ASP A 135 2.52 22.60 12.45
CA ASP A 135 3.71 21.80 12.13
C ASP A 135 4.06 20.77 13.23
N GLY A 136 3.15 20.57 14.19
CA GLY A 136 3.38 19.73 15.36
C GLY A 136 3.04 18.25 15.11
N LYS A 137 3.85 17.34 15.65
CA LYS A 137 3.44 15.93 15.78
C LYS A 137 2.35 15.80 16.84
N LEU A 138 1.34 14.98 16.54
CA LEU A 138 0.27 14.70 17.50
C LEU A 138 0.86 14.13 18.79
N ASN A 139 0.37 14.65 19.91
CA ASN A 139 0.59 14.16 21.27
C ASN A 139 -0.72 14.33 22.07
N GLU A 140 -0.83 13.68 23.23
CA GLU A 140 -2.06 13.65 24.04
C GLU A 140 -2.64 15.04 24.39
N ARG A 141 -1.79 16.09 24.47
CA ARG A 141 -2.23 17.45 24.81
C ARG A 141 -2.67 18.27 23.59
N SER A 142 -2.36 17.81 22.38
CA SER A 142 -2.61 18.53 21.12
C SER A 142 -3.75 17.93 20.29
N ILE A 143 -4.50 16.99 20.85
CA ILE A 143 -5.59 16.30 20.14
C ILE A 143 -6.83 17.21 20.12
N LEU A 144 -7.25 17.60 18.93
CA LEU A 144 -8.55 18.21 18.68
C LEU A 144 -9.50 17.17 18.07
N LEU A 145 -10.78 17.28 18.41
CA LEU A 145 -11.86 16.53 17.77
C LEU A 145 -12.69 17.48 16.90
N GLU A 146 -12.70 17.25 15.59
CA GLU A 146 -13.48 17.98 14.60
C GLU A 146 -14.80 17.24 14.29
N GLY A 147 -15.94 17.90 14.48
CA GLY A 147 -17.24 17.37 14.10
C GLY A 147 -17.61 17.65 12.63
N SER A 148 -18.62 16.95 12.12
CA SER A 148 -19.05 17.12 10.72
C SER A 148 -19.65 18.51 10.47
N ARG A 149 -19.68 18.92 9.19
CA ARG A 149 -20.33 20.18 8.79
C ARG A 149 -21.83 20.13 9.02
N ALA A 150 -22.44 18.97 8.79
CA ALA A 150 -23.89 18.78 8.90
C ALA A 150 -24.38 18.87 10.35
N THR A 151 -23.73 18.18 11.30
CA THR A 151 -24.18 18.14 12.70
C THR A 151 -23.54 19.21 13.56
N SER A 152 -22.25 19.47 13.35
CA SER A 152 -21.42 20.27 14.26
C SER A 152 -20.90 21.57 13.63
N LYS A 153 -21.30 21.90 12.38
CA LYS A 153 -20.81 23.08 11.63
C LYS A 153 -19.28 23.16 11.53
N GLY A 154 -18.59 22.00 11.57
CA GLY A 154 -17.13 21.94 11.59
C GLY A 154 -16.49 22.39 12.90
N ALA A 155 -17.24 22.42 14.01
CA ALA A 155 -16.69 22.77 15.31
C ALA A 155 -15.55 21.84 15.74
N ARG A 156 -14.59 22.41 16.46
CA ARG A 156 -13.45 21.69 17.04
C ARG A 156 -13.43 21.90 18.54
N VAL A 157 -13.17 20.83 19.28
CA VAL A 157 -12.97 20.87 20.73
C VAL A 157 -11.65 20.19 21.09
N GLN A 158 -11.01 20.67 22.15
CA GLN A 158 -9.87 19.98 22.74
C GLN A 158 -10.32 18.63 23.30
N LEU A 159 -9.68 17.54 22.88
CA LEU A 159 -9.93 16.22 23.43
C LEU A 159 -8.95 15.98 24.57
N ASN A 160 -9.46 16.02 25.81
CA ASN A 160 -8.70 15.62 26.98
C ASN A 160 -8.87 14.12 27.19
N VAL A 161 -7.78 13.37 26.96
CA VAL A 161 -7.76 11.91 27.09
C VAL A 161 -7.17 11.44 28.42
N ALA A 162 -6.92 12.30 29.41
CA ALA A 162 -6.22 11.92 30.65
C ALA A 162 -6.86 10.73 31.39
N GLU A 163 -8.18 10.59 31.33
CA GLU A 163 -8.95 9.53 31.99
C GLU A 163 -9.21 8.32 31.07
N CYS A 164 -8.72 8.34 29.83
CA CYS A 164 -8.95 7.27 28.86
C CYS A 164 -7.85 6.20 28.97
N PRO A 165 -8.12 4.99 29.48
CA PRO A 165 -7.07 4.00 29.73
C PRO A 165 -6.40 3.52 28.44
N GLN A 166 -7.15 3.46 27.34
CA GLN A 166 -6.68 3.03 26.04
C GLN A 166 -6.89 4.12 24.99
N ILE A 167 -5.85 4.47 24.26
CA ILE A 167 -5.93 5.41 23.13
C ILE A 167 -5.09 4.89 21.97
N ALA A 168 -5.63 5.05 20.77
CA ALA A 168 -4.89 4.94 19.52
C ALA A 168 -5.35 6.09 18.63
N ALA A 169 -4.51 7.11 18.49
CA ALA A 169 -4.87 8.37 17.84
C ALA A 169 -3.81 8.81 16.81
N PHE A 170 -4.22 9.16 15.59
CA PHE A 170 -3.38 9.84 14.59
C PHE A 170 -4.20 10.87 13.79
N PRO A 171 -3.55 11.90 13.21
CA PRO A 171 -4.24 12.91 12.40
C PRO A 171 -5.05 12.34 11.22
N GLY A 172 -6.31 12.78 11.10
CA GLY A 172 -7.25 12.34 10.06
C GLY A 172 -8.16 11.18 10.45
N GLN A 173 -7.82 10.46 11.52
CA GLN A 173 -8.59 9.33 12.02
C GLN A 173 -9.98 9.75 12.50
N ILE A 174 -11.01 8.98 12.17
CA ILE A 174 -12.36 9.17 12.69
C ILE A 174 -12.55 8.26 13.91
N VAL A 175 -12.88 8.86 15.05
CA VAL A 175 -12.96 8.19 16.35
C VAL A 175 -14.30 8.46 17.01
N GLY A 176 -14.76 7.50 17.81
CA GLY A 176 -15.85 7.70 18.76
C GLY A 176 -15.27 7.88 20.16
N VAL A 177 -15.76 8.87 20.90
CA VAL A 177 -15.31 9.16 22.26
C VAL A 177 -16.50 9.27 23.19
N LEU A 178 -16.41 8.60 24.33
CA LEU A 178 -17.40 8.66 25.40
C LEU A 178 -16.84 9.53 26.53
N GLY A 179 -17.66 10.44 27.03
CA GLY A 179 -17.27 11.29 28.14
C GLY A 179 -18.19 12.48 28.34
N ARG A 180 -17.62 13.56 28.90
CA ARG A 180 -18.38 14.77 29.28
C ARG A 180 -17.78 16.02 28.69
N SER A 181 -18.67 16.93 28.29
CA SER A 181 -18.28 18.26 27.82
C SER A 181 -17.98 19.16 29.01
N GLY A 182 -16.88 19.92 28.93
CA GLY A 182 -16.58 20.96 29.91
C GLY A 182 -17.63 22.07 29.88
N MET A 183 -17.71 22.88 30.95
CA MET A 183 -18.73 23.93 31.08
C MET A 183 -18.75 24.94 29.92
N ALA A 184 -17.58 25.20 29.31
CA ALA A 184 -17.45 26.12 28.18
C ALA A 184 -17.69 25.46 26.81
N GLY A 185 -17.84 24.14 26.73
CA GLY A 185 -18.00 23.39 25.47
C GLY A 185 -16.74 23.32 24.60
N THR A 186 -15.61 23.90 25.04
CA THR A 186 -14.35 23.95 24.28
C THR A 186 -13.45 22.72 24.50
N THR A 187 -13.69 21.97 25.58
CA THR A 187 -12.91 20.78 25.96
C THR A 187 -13.85 19.63 26.24
N PHE A 188 -13.54 18.46 25.69
CA PHE A 188 -14.24 17.22 25.96
C PHE A 188 -13.34 16.27 26.75
N HIS A 189 -13.81 15.82 27.91
CA HIS A 189 -13.08 14.92 28.81
C HIS A 189 -13.51 13.49 28.50
N ALA A 190 -12.65 12.78 27.76
CA ALA A 190 -12.89 11.41 27.32
C ALA A 190 -12.43 10.40 28.36
N ARG A 191 -13.27 9.38 28.57
CA ARG A 191 -12.98 8.22 29.43
C ARG A 191 -12.90 6.91 28.66
N ASP A 192 -13.49 6.84 27.46
CA ASP A 192 -13.33 5.73 26.51
C ASP A 192 -13.24 6.25 25.08
N LEU A 193 -12.51 5.52 24.24
CA LEU A 193 -12.24 5.85 22.84
C LEU A 193 -12.31 4.58 21.99
N ILE A 194 -13.05 4.66 20.88
CA ILE A 194 -12.97 3.68 19.79
C ILE A 194 -12.23 4.28 18.60
N PRO A 195 -11.12 3.66 18.15
CA PRO A 195 -10.24 4.24 17.14
C PRO A 195 -10.75 4.07 15.69
N GLY A 196 -12.03 3.79 15.51
CA GLY A 196 -12.69 3.54 14.23
C GLY A 196 -13.83 2.54 14.38
N LEU A 197 -14.28 1.97 13.27
CA LEU A 197 -15.39 1.02 13.26
C LEU A 197 -14.90 -0.40 13.61
N PRO A 198 -15.30 -0.98 14.76
CA PRO A 198 -14.84 -2.31 15.17
C PRO A 198 -15.04 -3.36 14.08
N THR A 199 -14.06 -4.25 13.91
CA THR A 199 -14.20 -5.35 12.96
C THR A 199 -15.11 -6.42 13.54
N ARG A 200 -16.24 -6.70 12.88
CA ARG A 200 -17.10 -7.84 13.25
C ARG A 200 -16.38 -9.16 13.00
N SER A 201 -16.64 -10.17 13.83
CA SER A 201 -16.20 -11.55 13.59
C SER A 201 -16.80 -12.03 12.26
N GLN A 202 -15.94 -12.42 11.32
CA GLN A 202 -16.35 -12.88 9.99
C GLN A 202 -16.31 -14.42 9.94
N GLU A 203 -17.05 -14.99 8.99
CA GLU A 203 -16.87 -16.40 8.60
C GLU A 203 -15.38 -16.67 8.27
N PRO A 204 -14.90 -17.91 8.40
CA PRO A 204 -13.48 -18.19 8.28
C PRO A 204 -12.95 -17.80 6.90
N ALA A 205 -12.24 -16.66 6.87
CA ALA A 205 -11.57 -16.07 5.73
C ALA A 205 -10.61 -17.07 5.07
N GLY A 206 -10.70 -17.27 3.75
CA GLY A 206 -9.77 -18.12 3.04
C GLY A 206 -10.19 -18.42 1.60
N PRO A 207 -9.26 -18.93 0.79
CA PRO A 207 -9.56 -19.31 -0.58
C PRO A 207 -10.47 -20.54 -0.61
N SER A 208 -11.24 -20.72 -1.69
CA SER A 208 -12.12 -21.86 -1.94
C SER A 208 -11.34 -23.16 -2.23
N SER A 209 -10.06 -23.04 -2.58
CA SER A 209 -9.14 -24.14 -2.85
C SER A 209 -7.75 -23.78 -2.34
N PRO A 210 -6.83 -24.74 -2.16
CA PRO A 210 -5.47 -24.41 -1.78
C PRO A 210 -4.81 -23.45 -2.80
N LEU A 211 -4.10 -22.45 -2.29
CA LEU A 211 -3.58 -21.34 -3.08
C LEU A 211 -2.10 -21.14 -2.75
N HIS A 212 -1.24 -21.09 -3.78
CA HIS A 212 0.14 -20.62 -3.68
C HIS A 212 0.33 -19.37 -4.54
N MET A 213 0.78 -18.31 -3.89
CA MET A 213 1.02 -16.99 -4.51
C MET A 213 2.49 -16.61 -4.35
N MET A 214 3.02 -15.91 -5.33
CA MET A 214 4.31 -15.24 -5.27
C MET A 214 4.11 -13.75 -5.49
N VAL A 215 4.74 -12.91 -4.66
CA VAL A 215 4.60 -11.45 -4.70
C VAL A 215 5.98 -10.84 -4.82
N LEU A 216 6.19 -10.12 -5.92
CA LEU A 216 7.38 -9.31 -6.16
C LEU A 216 7.02 -7.82 -6.06
N SER A 217 7.91 -7.03 -5.48
CA SER A 217 7.79 -5.57 -5.46
C SER A 217 9.06 -4.95 -6.01
N GLY A 218 8.91 -3.94 -6.87
CA GLY A 218 10.04 -3.17 -7.37
C GLY A 218 10.79 -2.43 -6.25
N PRO A 219 11.98 -1.88 -6.54
CA PRO A 219 12.59 -1.83 -7.88
C PRO A 219 13.11 -3.19 -8.38
N PHE A 220 13.15 -3.34 -9.70
CA PHE A 220 13.52 -4.60 -10.38
C PHE A 220 14.95 -4.63 -10.97
N CYS A 221 15.69 -3.54 -10.80
CA CYS A 221 17.12 -3.42 -11.06
C CYS A 221 17.81 -2.69 -9.88
N LEU A 222 19.14 -2.77 -9.81
CA LEU A 222 19.91 -2.06 -8.78
C LEU A 222 19.94 -0.55 -9.06
N ARG A 223 20.25 0.26 -8.04
CA ARG A 223 20.11 1.73 -8.13
C ARG A 223 21.09 2.40 -9.09
N ASP A 224 22.22 1.77 -9.37
CA ASP A 224 23.33 2.31 -10.15
C ASP A 224 23.28 1.92 -11.64
N GLY A 225 22.31 1.11 -12.06
CA GLY A 225 22.18 0.74 -13.47
C GLY A 225 20.82 0.21 -13.89
N LEU A 226 20.71 -0.11 -15.17
CA LEU A 226 19.50 -0.64 -15.80
C LEU A 226 19.62 -2.14 -16.14
N ASN A 227 20.33 -2.89 -15.30
CA ASN A 227 20.43 -4.34 -15.44
C ASN A 227 19.27 -5.04 -14.73
N PHE A 228 18.31 -5.55 -15.52
CA PHE A 228 17.11 -6.23 -15.06
C PHE A 228 17.29 -7.74 -14.81
N THR A 229 18.53 -8.23 -14.70
CA THR A 229 18.82 -9.61 -14.29
C THR A 229 18.06 -10.03 -13.02
N PRO A 230 17.89 -9.20 -11.97
CA PRO A 230 17.10 -9.57 -10.79
C PRO A 230 15.63 -9.92 -11.12
N LEU A 231 14.99 -9.18 -12.03
CA LEU A 231 13.64 -9.50 -12.51
C LEU A 231 13.63 -10.86 -13.22
N GLU A 232 14.57 -11.08 -14.14
CA GLU A 232 14.64 -12.34 -14.88
C GLU A 232 14.85 -13.54 -13.97
N GLN A 233 15.73 -13.39 -12.97
CA GLN A 233 16.02 -14.37 -11.94
C GLN A 233 14.80 -14.70 -11.06
N ALA A 234 14.04 -13.68 -10.66
CA ALA A 234 12.80 -13.88 -9.91
C ALA A 234 11.72 -14.59 -10.75
N LEU A 235 11.60 -14.28 -12.04
CA LEU A 235 10.68 -14.96 -12.95
C LEU A 235 11.12 -16.39 -13.28
N GLU A 236 12.43 -16.65 -13.33
CA GLU A 236 12.95 -18.02 -13.43
C GLU A 236 12.65 -18.82 -12.17
N HIS A 237 12.74 -18.21 -10.98
CA HIS A 237 12.28 -18.85 -9.74
C HIS A 237 10.78 -19.16 -9.78
N ALA A 238 9.95 -18.22 -10.23
CA ALA A 238 8.51 -18.46 -10.41
C ALA A 238 8.23 -19.61 -11.41
N ALA A 239 9.05 -19.74 -12.45
CA ALA A 239 8.93 -20.86 -13.39
C ALA A 239 9.24 -22.23 -12.76
N ARG A 240 10.16 -22.27 -11.79
CA ARG A 240 10.49 -23.49 -11.03
C ARG A 240 9.42 -23.83 -10.00
N GLU A 241 9.02 -22.87 -9.18
CA GLU A 241 8.07 -23.09 -8.08
C GLU A 241 6.61 -23.21 -8.56
N ARG A 242 6.28 -22.67 -9.75
CA ARG A 242 4.94 -22.69 -10.36
C ARG A 242 3.81 -22.27 -9.40
N PRO A 243 3.88 -21.06 -8.80
CA PRO A 243 2.74 -20.52 -8.05
C PRO A 243 1.51 -20.40 -8.95
N GLN A 244 0.32 -20.53 -8.39
CA GLN A 244 -0.91 -20.27 -9.14
C GLN A 244 -1.08 -18.79 -9.47
N VAL A 245 -0.57 -17.88 -8.64
CA VAL A 245 -0.70 -16.43 -8.81
C VAL A 245 0.66 -15.76 -8.64
N LEU A 246 1.04 -14.91 -9.58
CA LEU A 246 2.17 -14.01 -9.50
C LEU A 246 1.68 -12.56 -9.44
N VAL A 247 2.01 -11.85 -8.37
CA VAL A 247 1.74 -10.41 -8.21
C VAL A 247 3.04 -9.64 -8.41
N LEU A 248 3.01 -8.64 -9.29
CA LEU A 248 4.12 -7.76 -9.61
C LEU A 248 3.72 -6.32 -9.27
N LEU A 249 4.26 -5.79 -8.18
CA LEU A 249 4.10 -4.39 -7.78
C LEU A 249 5.28 -3.59 -8.33
N GLY A 250 5.02 -2.41 -8.92
CA GLY A 250 6.07 -1.49 -9.38
C GLY A 250 6.96 -0.96 -8.23
N PRO A 251 7.93 -0.08 -8.53
CA PRO A 251 8.21 0.47 -9.86
C PRO A 251 8.96 -0.53 -10.77
N PHE A 252 8.58 -0.63 -12.04
CA PHE A 252 9.33 -1.33 -13.09
C PHE A 252 10.54 -0.54 -13.56
N LEU A 253 10.38 0.77 -13.76
CA LEU A 253 11.49 1.70 -14.00
C LEU A 253 11.42 2.81 -12.95
N ASP A 254 12.28 2.69 -11.94
CA ASP A 254 12.30 3.57 -10.78
C ASP A 254 12.87 4.96 -11.15
N ALA A 255 12.07 6.00 -10.94
CA ALA A 255 12.45 7.40 -11.16
C ALA A 255 13.66 7.84 -10.32
N SER A 256 13.91 7.17 -9.18
CA SER A 256 15.04 7.43 -8.27
C SER A 256 16.33 6.68 -8.61
N ASN A 257 16.31 5.81 -9.65
CA ASN A 257 17.50 5.17 -10.18
C ASN A 257 18.50 6.23 -10.71
N GLN A 258 19.80 6.01 -10.53
CA GLN A 258 20.83 6.99 -10.88
C GLN A 258 20.90 7.28 -12.39
N GLN A 259 20.72 6.26 -13.23
CA GLN A 259 20.71 6.46 -14.69
C GLN A 259 19.44 7.17 -15.14
N VAL A 260 18.30 6.84 -14.53
CA VAL A 260 17.01 7.48 -14.83
C VAL A 260 17.02 8.95 -14.43
N SER A 261 17.39 9.25 -13.18
CA SER A 261 17.41 10.61 -12.64
C SER A 261 18.48 11.51 -13.28
N SER A 262 19.57 10.94 -13.82
CA SER A 262 20.57 11.69 -14.59
C SER A 262 20.24 11.86 -16.07
N GLY A 263 19.26 11.11 -16.59
CA GLY A 263 18.95 11.03 -18.02
C GLY A 263 19.97 10.22 -18.84
N ASN A 264 20.95 9.58 -18.20
CA ASN A 264 21.94 8.73 -18.87
C ASN A 264 21.48 7.26 -18.85
N THR A 265 20.34 6.98 -19.46
CA THR A 265 19.66 5.68 -19.48
C THR A 265 20.25 4.73 -20.51
N VAL A 266 21.41 4.17 -20.19
CA VAL A 266 22.15 3.24 -21.05
C VAL A 266 21.86 1.80 -20.61
N LEU A 267 21.20 1.03 -21.48
CA LEU A 267 20.94 -0.39 -21.22
C LEU A 267 22.24 -1.21 -21.28
N PRO A 268 22.31 -2.37 -20.60
CA PRO A 268 23.46 -3.27 -20.73
C PRO A 268 23.71 -3.66 -22.19
N ASN A 269 24.96 -3.55 -22.64
CA ASN A 269 25.41 -3.81 -24.02
C ASN A 269 25.01 -2.77 -25.08
N GLU A 270 24.46 -1.63 -24.66
CA GLU A 270 24.24 -0.48 -25.54
C GLU A 270 25.29 0.60 -25.23
N ASP A 271 25.68 1.37 -26.25
CA ASP A 271 26.65 2.47 -26.11
C ASP A 271 25.97 3.84 -25.95
N GLU A 272 24.72 3.97 -26.41
CA GLU A 272 23.96 5.20 -26.42
C GLU A 272 22.78 5.14 -25.42
N PRO A 273 22.42 6.28 -24.79
CA PRO A 273 21.24 6.33 -23.94
C PRO A 273 19.97 6.19 -24.77
N CYS A 274 18.96 5.54 -24.19
CA CYS A 274 17.63 5.39 -24.77
C CYS A 274 16.59 6.15 -23.93
N SER A 275 15.49 6.55 -24.54
CA SER A 275 14.36 7.17 -23.84
C SER A 275 13.74 6.23 -22.80
N PHE A 276 13.02 6.77 -21.83
CA PHE A 276 12.30 5.95 -20.85
C PHE A 276 11.27 5.05 -21.54
N GLU A 277 10.63 5.57 -22.60
CA GLU A 277 9.69 4.84 -23.44
C GLU A 277 10.36 3.61 -24.07
N GLU A 278 11.56 3.78 -24.65
CA GLU A 278 12.34 2.67 -25.23
C GLU A 278 12.76 1.65 -24.16
N VAL A 279 13.14 2.07 -22.95
CA VAL A 279 13.42 1.13 -21.84
C VAL A 279 12.19 0.25 -21.56
N TYR A 280 10.98 0.81 -21.56
CA TYR A 280 9.75 0.01 -21.41
C TYR A 280 9.44 -0.85 -22.63
N SER A 281 9.38 -0.25 -23.83
CA SER A 281 8.87 -0.88 -25.04
C SER A 281 9.83 -1.92 -25.62
N CYS A 282 11.13 -1.71 -25.48
CA CYS A 282 12.17 -2.57 -26.06
C CYS A 282 12.78 -3.54 -25.05
N HIS A 283 12.74 -3.24 -23.75
CA HIS A 283 13.40 -4.06 -22.73
C HIS A 283 12.46 -4.66 -21.68
N ILE A 284 11.84 -3.85 -20.83
CA ILE A 284 11.06 -4.33 -19.67
C ILE A 284 9.86 -5.17 -20.11
N LEU A 285 8.96 -4.59 -20.92
CA LEU A 285 7.71 -5.26 -21.29
C LEU A 285 7.94 -6.48 -22.21
N PRO A 286 8.86 -6.44 -23.20
CA PRO A 286 9.24 -7.65 -23.95
C PRO A 286 9.84 -8.75 -23.07
N THR A 287 10.67 -8.40 -22.07
CA THR A 287 11.24 -9.37 -21.13
C THR A 287 10.15 -10.04 -20.30
N LEU A 288 9.19 -9.27 -19.77
CA LEU A 288 8.01 -9.81 -19.12
C LEU A 288 7.22 -10.74 -20.05
N ALA A 289 6.92 -10.31 -21.28
CA ALA A 289 6.16 -11.12 -22.23
C ALA A 289 6.85 -12.47 -22.52
N ARG A 290 8.16 -12.44 -22.79
CA ARG A 290 8.99 -13.62 -23.05
C ARG A 290 9.00 -14.60 -21.88
N LYS A 291 9.23 -14.11 -20.66
CA LYS A 291 9.35 -14.95 -19.45
C LYS A 291 7.99 -15.47 -18.96
N LEU A 292 6.92 -14.70 -19.12
CA LEU A 292 5.57 -15.06 -18.67
C LEU A 292 4.82 -15.95 -19.67
N ALA A 293 5.10 -15.85 -20.98
CA ALA A 293 4.43 -16.65 -22.01
C ALA A 293 4.43 -18.18 -21.76
N PRO A 294 5.53 -18.84 -21.34
CA PRO A 294 5.48 -20.26 -21.00
C PRO A 294 4.64 -20.55 -19.75
N LEU A 295 4.64 -19.65 -18.76
CA LEU A 295 3.87 -19.80 -17.52
C LEU A 295 2.37 -19.63 -17.74
N ARG A 296 1.99 -18.72 -18.65
CA ARG A 296 0.59 -18.49 -19.08
C ARG A 296 0.04 -19.56 -20.00
N ARG A 297 0.91 -20.30 -20.72
CA ARG A 297 0.52 -21.44 -21.58
C ARG A 297 0.55 -22.79 -20.86
N ALA A 298 1.04 -22.83 -19.62
CA ALA A 298 0.99 -24.04 -18.80
C ALA A 298 -0.45 -24.45 -18.47
N SER A 299 -0.63 -25.69 -18.03
CA SER A 299 -1.90 -26.23 -17.58
C SER A 299 -1.78 -26.73 -16.13
N PRO A 300 -2.44 -26.09 -15.14
CA PRO A 300 -3.20 -24.83 -15.27
C PRO A 300 -2.29 -23.61 -15.53
N PRO A 301 -2.82 -22.52 -16.11
CA PRO A 301 -2.05 -21.30 -16.34
C PRO A 301 -1.83 -20.53 -15.03
N MET A 302 -0.64 -19.94 -14.85
CA MET A 302 -0.34 -19.05 -13.72
C MET A 302 -1.03 -17.71 -13.91
N GLU A 303 -1.89 -17.27 -13.00
CA GLU A 303 -2.47 -15.92 -13.05
C GLU A 303 -1.43 -14.85 -12.74
N VAL A 304 -1.39 -13.77 -13.53
CA VAL A 304 -0.39 -12.69 -13.37
C VAL A 304 -1.09 -11.35 -13.21
N LEU A 305 -0.79 -10.65 -12.11
CA LEU A 305 -1.34 -9.35 -11.74
C LEU A 305 -0.23 -8.29 -11.70
N LEU A 306 -0.39 -7.21 -12.45
CA LEU A 306 0.53 -6.07 -12.49
C LEU A 306 -0.11 -4.84 -11.85
N VAL A 307 0.57 -4.21 -10.89
CA VAL A 307 0.14 -2.97 -10.22
C VAL A 307 1.21 -1.89 -10.42
N PRO A 308 0.87 -0.69 -10.92
CA PRO A 308 1.83 0.40 -11.13
C PRO A 308 2.32 0.98 -9.79
N SER A 309 3.31 1.86 -9.84
CA SER A 309 3.79 2.60 -8.66
C SER A 309 3.86 4.12 -8.88
N LEU A 310 3.84 4.87 -7.77
CA LEU A 310 4.14 6.30 -7.73
C LEU A 310 5.58 6.61 -8.15
N ASP A 311 6.47 5.63 -8.02
CA ASP A 311 7.90 5.76 -8.32
C ASP A 311 8.24 5.38 -9.77
N GLU A 312 7.24 5.05 -10.62
CA GLU A 312 7.46 4.79 -12.05
C GLU A 312 7.80 6.10 -12.77
N VAL A 313 8.89 6.14 -13.53
CA VAL A 313 9.35 7.38 -14.19
C VAL A 313 8.35 7.97 -15.19
N LEU A 314 7.54 7.14 -15.84
CA LEU A 314 6.53 7.56 -16.82
C LEU A 314 5.09 7.56 -16.26
N CYS A 315 4.88 7.24 -14.97
CA CYS A 315 3.55 7.29 -14.35
C CYS A 315 3.38 8.57 -13.53
N PHE A 316 2.85 9.62 -14.16
CA PHE A 316 2.65 10.92 -13.50
C PHE A 316 1.41 10.98 -12.61
N HIS A 317 0.61 9.92 -12.55
CA HIS A 317 -0.68 9.92 -11.89
C HIS A 317 -0.47 9.85 -10.36
N PRO A 318 -1.12 10.73 -9.57
CA PRO A 318 -1.18 10.57 -8.12
C PRO A 318 -1.91 9.28 -7.78
N LEU A 319 -1.76 8.82 -6.54
CA LEU A 319 -2.64 7.81 -6.00
C LEU A 319 -4.04 8.39 -5.88
N PRO A 320 -5.08 7.64 -6.24
CA PRO A 320 -5.02 6.30 -6.80
C PRO A 320 -4.57 6.31 -8.28
N GLN A 321 -3.79 5.35 -8.78
CA GLN A 321 -3.28 5.35 -10.16
C GLN A 321 -4.11 4.43 -11.07
N PRO A 322 -4.35 4.79 -12.34
CA PRO A 322 -4.91 3.85 -13.31
C PRO A 322 -3.91 2.72 -13.61
N PRO A 323 -4.37 1.61 -14.21
CA PRO A 323 -3.50 0.50 -14.59
C PRO A 323 -2.32 0.93 -15.47
N LEU A 324 -1.17 0.25 -15.37
CA LEU A 324 0.09 0.64 -16.04
C LEU A 324 -0.07 0.79 -17.56
N ASP A 325 -0.85 -0.07 -18.21
CA ASP A 325 -1.13 -0.02 -19.65
C ASP A 325 -1.95 1.21 -20.07
N VAL A 326 -2.70 1.80 -19.14
CA VAL A 326 -3.40 3.06 -19.32
C VAL A 326 -2.44 4.21 -19.03
N SER A 327 -1.72 4.15 -17.91
CA SER A 327 -0.75 5.18 -17.50
C SER A 327 0.33 5.44 -18.55
N LEU A 328 0.81 4.39 -19.21
CA LEU A 328 1.88 4.46 -20.21
C LEU A 328 1.38 4.46 -21.66
N GLY A 329 0.06 4.33 -21.88
CA GLY A 329 -0.53 3.95 -23.17
C GLY A 329 -0.45 5.00 -24.28
N ASN A 330 0.16 6.17 -24.03
CA ASN A 330 0.33 7.23 -25.04
C ASN A 330 1.45 6.90 -26.04
N ASP A 331 2.44 6.09 -25.64
CA ASP A 331 3.48 5.63 -26.55
C ASP A 331 3.04 4.37 -27.32
N SER A 332 3.25 4.38 -28.64
CA SER A 332 2.80 3.29 -29.53
C SER A 332 3.56 1.98 -29.32
N GLY A 333 4.85 2.05 -28.98
CA GLY A 333 5.68 0.89 -28.68
C GLY A 333 5.24 0.22 -27.39
N ILE A 334 5.04 1.02 -26.33
CA ILE A 334 4.51 0.54 -25.05
C ILE A 334 3.10 -0.05 -25.22
N ALA A 335 2.20 0.65 -25.91
CA ALA A 335 0.84 0.17 -26.14
C ALA A 335 0.83 -1.21 -26.84
N THR A 336 1.73 -1.42 -27.80
CA THR A 336 1.89 -2.71 -28.50
C THR A 336 2.39 -3.80 -27.55
N ALA A 337 3.41 -3.51 -26.73
CA ALA A 337 3.95 -4.47 -25.77
C ALA A 337 2.93 -4.83 -24.66
N CYS A 338 2.19 -3.85 -24.14
CA CYS A 338 1.08 -4.07 -23.22
C CYS A 338 -0.04 -4.91 -23.85
N SER A 339 -0.37 -4.67 -25.12
CA SER A 339 -1.38 -5.46 -25.86
C SER A 339 -0.97 -6.93 -25.98
N HIS A 340 0.32 -7.20 -26.21
CA HIS A 340 0.85 -8.56 -26.21
C HIS A 340 0.71 -9.22 -24.83
N LEU A 341 1.08 -8.54 -23.74
CA LEU A 341 0.90 -9.05 -22.37
C LEU A 341 -0.58 -9.35 -22.05
N LYS A 342 -1.51 -8.48 -22.45
CA LYS A 342 -2.95 -8.73 -22.32
C LYS A 342 -3.39 -9.96 -23.12
N GLY A 343 -2.85 -10.15 -24.32
CA GLY A 343 -3.08 -11.34 -25.15
C GLY A 343 -2.61 -12.64 -24.48
N LEU A 344 -1.60 -12.58 -23.61
CA LEU A 344 -1.17 -13.70 -22.75
C LEU A 344 -2.07 -13.88 -21.51
N GLY A 345 -3.04 -13.00 -21.29
CA GLY A 345 -3.93 -13.01 -20.12
C GLY A 345 -3.34 -12.37 -18.86
N VAL A 346 -2.30 -11.53 -19.00
CA VAL A 346 -1.79 -10.71 -17.89
C VAL A 346 -2.80 -9.63 -17.55
N LYS A 347 -3.14 -9.48 -16.26
CA LYS A 347 -4.10 -8.49 -15.78
C LYS A 347 -3.36 -7.25 -15.26
N PHE A 348 -3.58 -6.12 -15.89
CA PHE A 348 -3.14 -4.82 -15.39
C PHE A 348 -4.21 -4.27 -14.43
N LEU A 349 -3.78 -3.93 -13.22
CA LEU A 349 -4.64 -3.47 -12.13
C LEU A 349 -4.29 -2.03 -11.74
N PRO A 350 -5.24 -1.25 -11.19
CA PRO A 350 -4.97 0.08 -10.64
C PRO A 350 -4.14 0.00 -9.35
N ASN A 351 -3.75 1.16 -8.81
CA ASN A 351 -3.08 1.26 -7.51
C ASN A 351 -3.84 2.22 -6.58
N PRO A 352 -4.42 1.77 -5.45
CA PRO A 352 -4.54 0.38 -5.05
C PRO A 352 -5.49 -0.42 -5.95
N ALA A 353 -5.47 -1.74 -5.78
CA ALA A 353 -6.44 -2.65 -6.36
C ALA A 353 -7.07 -3.54 -5.29
N HIS A 354 -8.37 -3.77 -5.41
CA HIS A 354 -9.09 -4.75 -4.60
C HIS A 354 -9.53 -5.88 -5.53
N VAL A 355 -9.21 -7.13 -5.18
CA VAL A 355 -9.50 -8.30 -6.01
C VAL A 355 -9.99 -9.46 -5.15
N GLU A 356 -10.76 -10.36 -5.75
CA GLU A 356 -11.11 -11.66 -5.19
C GLU A 356 -10.36 -12.74 -5.94
N ILE A 357 -9.56 -13.55 -5.23
CA ILE A 357 -8.73 -14.62 -5.78
C ILE A 357 -9.23 -15.95 -5.22
N SER A 358 -9.97 -16.71 -6.02
CA SER A 358 -10.64 -17.94 -5.58
C SER A 358 -11.39 -17.75 -4.25
N GLY A 359 -12.21 -16.69 -4.15
CA GLY A 359 -12.97 -16.35 -2.93
C GLY A 359 -12.21 -15.59 -1.85
N LEU A 360 -10.87 -15.49 -1.93
CA LEU A 360 -10.05 -14.70 -1.00
C LEU A 360 -10.10 -13.22 -1.38
N LYS A 361 -10.52 -12.34 -0.46
CA LYS A 361 -10.53 -10.89 -0.69
C LYS A 361 -9.16 -10.28 -0.41
N VAL A 362 -8.54 -9.75 -1.44
CA VAL A 362 -7.18 -9.23 -1.42
C VAL A 362 -7.17 -7.73 -1.75
N SER A 363 -6.50 -6.94 -0.92
CA SER A 363 -6.18 -5.53 -1.23
C SER A 363 -4.68 -5.39 -1.51
N LEU A 364 -4.35 -4.75 -2.63
CA LEU A 364 -2.99 -4.59 -3.14
C LEU A 364 -2.68 -3.11 -3.30
N THR A 365 -1.50 -2.66 -2.89
CA THR A 365 -0.96 -1.35 -3.28
C THR A 365 0.55 -1.44 -3.36
N SER A 366 1.17 -0.71 -4.30
CA SER A 366 2.63 -0.60 -4.35
C SER A 366 3.16 0.49 -3.42
N ALA A 367 2.27 1.28 -2.81
CA ALA A 367 2.65 2.41 -1.97
C ALA A 367 2.61 2.05 -0.48
N ASP A 368 3.44 2.75 0.30
CA ASP A 368 3.63 2.47 1.71
C ASP A 368 2.49 3.04 2.57
N ALA A 369 1.40 2.27 2.67
CA ALA A 369 0.24 2.57 3.49
C ALA A 369 0.58 2.68 5.00
N LEU A 370 1.54 1.89 5.48
CA LEU A 370 1.90 1.80 6.90
C LEU A 370 2.69 3.02 7.38
N SER A 371 3.69 3.45 6.62
CA SER A 371 4.61 4.50 7.05
C SER A 371 3.91 5.84 7.29
N SER A 372 2.86 6.15 6.54
CA SER A 372 2.08 7.39 6.72
C SER A 372 1.52 7.48 8.15
N VAL A 373 0.91 6.41 8.67
CA VAL A 373 0.33 6.35 10.01
C VAL A 373 1.41 6.49 11.08
N LEU A 374 2.54 5.80 10.90
CA LEU A 374 3.66 5.84 11.84
C LEU A 374 4.32 7.24 11.89
N ARG A 375 4.48 7.90 10.74
CA ARG A 375 5.07 9.24 10.64
C ARG A 375 4.13 10.34 11.15
N ALA A 376 2.82 10.14 11.04
CA ALA A 376 1.80 11.09 11.47
C ALA A 376 1.77 11.35 12.99
N GLY A 377 2.57 10.61 13.78
CA GLY A 377 2.66 10.78 15.23
C GLY A 377 1.59 9.96 15.96
N LEU A 378 1.48 8.67 15.62
CA LEU A 378 0.58 7.73 16.28
C LEU A 378 0.78 7.76 17.81
N VAL A 379 -0.23 8.25 18.51
CA VAL A 379 -0.31 8.30 19.98
C VAL A 379 -0.97 7.02 20.46
N LEU A 380 -0.26 6.23 21.27
CA LEU A 380 -0.73 4.96 21.82
C LEU A 380 -0.65 4.95 23.34
N ARG A 381 -1.71 4.48 23.99
CA ARG A 381 -1.72 4.09 25.40
C ARG A 381 -2.54 2.80 25.55
N PRO A 382 -2.02 1.76 26.23
CA PRO A 382 -0.62 1.59 26.61
C PRO A 382 0.31 1.60 25.38
N GLU A 383 1.62 1.72 25.60
CA GLU A 383 2.57 1.61 24.50
C GLU A 383 2.60 0.16 23.98
N GLU A 384 1.86 -0.09 22.89
CA GLU A 384 1.82 -1.37 22.20
C GLU A 384 2.77 -1.41 20.99
N ARG A 385 2.77 -2.52 20.25
CA ARG A 385 3.53 -2.66 19.01
C ARG A 385 2.97 -1.70 17.95
N LYS A 386 3.62 -0.55 17.78
CA LYS A 386 3.21 0.53 16.87
C LYS A 386 2.87 0.07 15.46
N ILE A 387 3.61 -0.89 14.91
CA ILE A 387 3.34 -1.44 13.57
C ILE A 387 2.01 -2.19 13.55
N ASP A 388 1.81 -3.13 14.49
CA ASP A 388 0.59 -3.93 14.58
C ASP A 388 -0.63 -3.02 14.75
N GLU A 389 -0.51 -1.98 15.58
CA GLU A 389 -1.58 -1.02 15.79
C GLU A 389 -1.83 -0.11 14.59
N ALA A 390 -0.77 0.34 13.89
CA ALA A 390 -0.94 1.09 12.64
C ALA A 390 -1.62 0.25 11.54
N LEU A 391 -1.32 -1.05 11.44
CA LEU A 391 -2.02 -1.97 10.53
C LEU A 391 -3.50 -2.13 10.94
N ARG A 392 -3.76 -2.25 12.25
CA ARG A 392 -5.13 -2.28 12.79
C ARG A 392 -5.89 -1.00 12.44
N MET A 393 -5.23 0.16 12.48
CA MET A 393 -5.85 1.43 12.10
C MET A 393 -6.36 1.43 10.65
N LEU A 394 -5.63 0.81 9.71
CA LEU A 394 -6.12 0.68 8.33
C LEU A 394 -7.46 -0.07 8.29
N LEU A 395 -7.57 -1.19 9.04
CA LEU A 395 -8.80 -1.99 9.15
C LEU A 395 -9.95 -1.22 9.80
N LEU A 396 -9.71 -0.56 10.93
CA LEU A 396 -10.75 0.16 11.68
C LEU A 396 -11.22 1.41 10.94
N GLN A 397 -10.33 2.06 10.20
CA GLN A 397 -10.65 3.20 9.34
C GLN A 397 -11.19 2.79 7.97
N ARG A 398 -11.22 1.48 7.64
CA ARG A 398 -11.76 0.93 6.38
C ARG A 398 -11.07 1.43 5.11
N THR A 399 -9.78 1.79 5.19
CA THR A 399 -9.03 2.34 4.06
C THR A 399 -7.53 2.10 4.20
N LEU A 400 -6.82 2.01 3.07
CA LEU A 400 -5.37 1.90 3.03
C LEU A 400 -4.66 3.22 3.39
N PHE A 401 -5.31 4.38 3.20
CA PHE A 401 -4.69 5.69 3.41
C PHE A 401 -5.58 6.60 4.27
N PRO A 402 -5.64 6.39 5.60
CA PRO A 402 -6.52 7.14 6.49
C PRO A 402 -5.96 8.50 6.95
N VAL A 403 -4.64 8.72 6.82
CA VAL A 403 -3.97 9.90 7.38
C VAL A 403 -4.38 11.18 6.66
N LEU A 404 -4.58 12.24 7.43
CA LEU A 404 -4.73 13.62 6.95
C LEU A 404 -3.88 14.58 7.79
N PRO A 405 -3.14 15.53 7.17
CA PRO A 405 -2.94 15.70 5.72
C PRO A 405 -2.32 14.48 5.03
N ARG A 406 -2.50 14.37 3.71
CA ARG A 406 -2.03 13.23 2.94
C ARG A 406 -0.50 13.11 2.95
N ASP A 407 -0.03 11.91 3.20
CA ASP A 407 1.38 11.52 3.15
C ASP A 407 1.49 10.15 2.45
N PRO A 408 2.15 10.05 1.29
CA PRO A 408 2.81 11.12 0.54
C PRO A 408 1.78 12.12 -0.08
N PRO A 409 2.19 13.33 -0.48
CA PRO A 409 1.28 14.35 -1.02
C PRO A 409 0.65 13.94 -2.36
N GLN A 410 1.23 12.96 -3.05
CA GLN A 410 0.65 12.34 -4.24
C GLN A 410 -0.58 11.47 -3.93
N VAL A 411 -1.01 11.31 -2.68
CA VAL A 411 -2.30 10.66 -2.37
C VAL A 411 -3.42 11.69 -2.50
N SER A 412 -4.30 11.47 -3.47
CA SER A 412 -5.48 12.29 -3.74
C SER A 412 -6.43 12.32 -2.54
N GLU A 413 -6.98 13.49 -2.22
CA GLU A 413 -8.05 13.60 -1.24
C GLU A 413 -9.43 13.48 -1.88
N THR A 414 -9.60 14.04 -3.08
CA THR A 414 -10.88 14.05 -3.79
C THR A 414 -11.31 12.66 -4.27
N ARG A 415 -10.35 11.72 -4.36
CA ARG A 415 -10.58 10.33 -4.78
C ARG A 415 -10.42 9.34 -3.63
N ALA A 416 -10.64 9.79 -2.39
CA ALA A 416 -10.41 8.97 -1.19
C ALA A 416 -11.16 7.62 -1.20
N SER A 417 -12.35 7.56 -1.81
CA SER A 417 -13.14 6.33 -1.91
C SER A 417 -12.46 5.20 -2.68
N ALA A 418 -11.47 5.50 -3.52
CA ALA A 418 -10.69 4.49 -4.23
C ALA A 418 -9.76 3.69 -3.31
N PHE A 419 -9.48 4.20 -2.11
CA PHE A 419 -8.62 3.53 -1.13
C PHE A 419 -9.41 2.71 -0.11
N ASP A 420 -10.73 2.85 -0.12
CA ASP A 420 -11.60 2.13 0.79
C ASP A 420 -11.63 0.65 0.44
N PHE A 421 -11.62 -0.19 1.47
CA PHE A 421 -11.74 -1.63 1.24
C PHE A 421 -13.06 -1.93 0.53
N ALA A 422 -13.03 -2.90 -0.39
CA ALA A 422 -14.20 -3.30 -1.12
C ALA A 422 -15.26 -3.89 -0.18
N GLU A 423 -16.50 -3.41 -0.30
CA GLU A 423 -17.65 -3.77 0.53
C GLU A 423 -17.50 -3.36 2.01
N GLU A 424 -18.54 -3.55 2.82
CA GLU A 424 -18.49 -3.23 4.27
C GLU A 424 -17.64 -4.23 5.10
N ARG A 425 -16.85 -5.07 4.44
CA ARG A 425 -16.01 -6.11 5.04
C ARG A 425 -14.53 -5.74 4.93
N LYS A 426 -13.76 -6.03 5.97
CA LYS A 426 -12.29 -5.98 5.89
C LYS A 426 -11.77 -7.04 4.89
N PRO A 427 -10.60 -6.81 4.26
CA PRO A 427 -9.97 -7.80 3.41
C PRO A 427 -9.41 -8.99 4.22
N ASP A 428 -9.27 -10.14 3.57
CA ASP A 428 -8.63 -11.31 4.14
C ASP A 428 -7.09 -11.19 4.07
N LEU A 429 -6.60 -10.59 2.99
CA LEU A 429 -5.18 -10.38 2.70
C LEU A 429 -4.94 -8.94 2.24
N VAL A 430 -3.91 -8.30 2.78
CA VAL A 430 -3.44 -6.98 2.36
C VAL A 430 -1.96 -7.08 2.02
N ILE A 431 -1.58 -6.63 0.83
CA ILE A 431 -0.21 -6.72 0.33
C ILE A 431 0.27 -5.33 -0.06
N PHE A 432 1.36 -4.89 0.58
CA PHE A 432 2.07 -3.68 0.18
C PHE A 432 3.52 -3.69 0.66
N PRO A 433 4.47 -3.14 -0.11
CA PRO A 433 5.81 -2.90 0.38
C PRO A 433 5.80 -1.78 1.43
N SER A 434 6.64 -1.89 2.45
CA SER A 434 6.84 -0.80 3.42
C SER A 434 8.29 -0.71 3.85
N VAL A 435 8.79 0.53 3.93
CA VAL A 435 10.16 0.82 4.41
C VAL A 435 10.25 0.89 5.94
N SER A 436 9.14 1.21 6.61
CA SER A 436 9.08 1.26 8.09
C SER A 436 8.93 -0.13 8.73
N GLY A 437 8.68 -1.16 7.93
CA GLY A 437 8.56 -2.55 8.38
C GLY A 437 9.65 -3.46 7.82
N THR A 438 9.89 -4.57 8.51
CA THR A 438 10.68 -5.67 7.92
C THR A 438 9.81 -6.49 6.97
N ALA A 439 10.39 -6.99 5.89
CA ALA A 439 9.70 -7.94 5.00
C ALA A 439 9.21 -9.13 5.84
N SER A 440 7.89 -9.35 5.86
CA SER A 440 7.23 -10.33 6.72
C SER A 440 5.72 -10.44 6.44
N GLY A 441 5.10 -11.47 7.01
CA GLY A 441 3.65 -11.56 7.18
C GLY A 441 3.26 -11.28 8.64
N THR A 442 2.18 -10.52 8.84
CA THR A 442 1.63 -10.19 10.16
C THR A 442 0.11 -10.39 10.15
N PHE A 443 -0.43 -11.10 11.15
CA PHE A 443 -1.88 -11.27 11.30
C PHE A 443 -2.43 -10.23 12.25
N ILE A 444 -3.41 -9.45 11.80
CA ILE A 444 -4.09 -8.42 12.58
C ILE A 444 -5.59 -8.61 12.41
N ASP A 445 -6.29 -8.88 13.51
CA ASP A 445 -7.74 -9.08 13.54
C ASP A 445 -8.26 -10.06 12.48
N GLY A 446 -7.54 -11.15 12.19
CA GLY A 446 -7.96 -12.11 11.17
C GLY A 446 -7.75 -11.67 9.72
N THR A 447 -7.08 -10.54 9.48
CA THR A 447 -6.51 -10.16 8.19
C THR A 447 -5.01 -10.46 8.18
N LEU A 448 -4.50 -11.00 7.08
CA LEU A 448 -3.06 -11.19 6.85
C LEU A 448 -2.50 -9.97 6.11
N PHE A 449 -1.53 -9.29 6.69
CA PHE A 449 -0.73 -8.25 6.04
C PHE A 449 0.60 -8.82 5.57
N VAL A 450 1.02 -8.51 4.35
CA VAL A 450 2.27 -9.00 3.76
C VAL A 450 3.09 -7.86 3.18
N ASN A 451 4.27 -7.66 3.75
CA ASN A 451 5.33 -6.83 3.18
C ASN A 451 6.36 -7.75 2.49
N PRO A 452 6.39 -7.81 1.15
CA PRO A 452 7.37 -8.64 0.42
C PRO A 452 8.81 -8.10 0.53
N GLY A 453 8.96 -6.82 0.88
CA GLY A 453 10.19 -6.06 0.67
C GLY A 453 10.48 -5.79 -0.81
N PRO A 454 11.42 -4.89 -1.11
CA PRO A 454 11.81 -4.60 -2.49
C PRO A 454 12.70 -5.73 -3.03
N LEU A 455 12.51 -6.08 -4.30
CA LEU A 455 13.32 -7.10 -4.98
C LEU A 455 14.77 -6.64 -5.16
N CYS A 456 15.00 -5.35 -5.31
CA CYS A 456 16.32 -4.73 -5.31
C CYS A 456 16.42 -3.66 -4.23
N ARG A 457 17.49 -3.74 -3.44
CA ARG A 457 17.97 -2.67 -2.55
C ARG A 457 19.04 -1.85 -3.29
N PRO A 458 19.44 -0.67 -2.80
CA PRO A 458 20.33 0.22 -3.54
C PRO A 458 21.59 -0.42 -4.12
N ALA A 459 22.22 -1.38 -3.40
CA ALA A 459 23.46 -2.02 -3.82
C ALA A 459 23.39 -3.56 -3.92
N THR A 460 22.26 -4.17 -3.55
CA THR A 460 22.14 -5.63 -3.51
C THR A 460 20.74 -6.05 -3.92
N GLN A 461 20.61 -7.30 -4.36
CA GLN A 461 19.30 -7.93 -4.44
C GLN A 461 18.65 -8.00 -3.04
N GLY A 462 17.33 -8.04 -3.04
CA GLY A 462 16.47 -7.90 -1.87
C GLY A 462 15.64 -9.16 -1.64
N THR A 463 14.34 -8.98 -1.43
CA THR A 463 13.43 -10.06 -1.03
C THR A 463 12.15 -10.08 -1.84
N PHE A 464 11.44 -11.19 -1.74
CA PHE A 464 10.07 -11.33 -2.22
C PHE A 464 9.29 -12.28 -1.29
N ALA A 465 7.97 -12.34 -1.43
CA ALA A 465 7.12 -13.21 -0.61
C ALA A 465 6.54 -14.37 -1.41
N GLU A 466 6.48 -15.53 -0.78
CA GLU A 466 5.67 -16.67 -1.20
C GLU A 466 4.64 -16.98 -0.10
N LEU A 467 3.42 -17.26 -0.52
CA LEU A 467 2.29 -17.49 0.38
C LEU A 467 1.62 -18.80 0.01
N TRP A 468 1.38 -19.66 1.00
CA TRP A 468 0.55 -20.85 0.84
C TRP A 468 -0.63 -20.76 1.77
N MET A 469 -1.84 -20.97 1.25
CA MET A 469 -3.08 -20.89 1.99
C MET A 469 -3.92 -22.13 1.74
N THR A 470 -4.50 -22.69 2.79
CA THR A 470 -5.45 -23.81 2.69
C THR A 470 -6.88 -23.32 2.89
N PRO A 471 -7.87 -23.93 2.22
CA PRO A 471 -9.27 -23.55 2.37
C PRO A 471 -9.73 -23.76 3.82
N PRO A 472 -10.71 -22.98 4.30
CA PRO A 472 -11.34 -23.26 5.58
C PRO A 472 -12.04 -24.63 5.51
N ALA A 473 -11.82 -25.49 6.51
CA ALA A 473 -12.68 -26.67 6.71
C ALA A 473 -14.11 -26.23 7.08
N ASP A 474 -15.11 -27.10 6.93
CA ASP A 474 -16.49 -26.80 7.32
C ASP A 474 -16.63 -26.29 8.78
N LYS A 475 -17.79 -25.69 9.09
CA LYS A 475 -18.15 -24.96 10.33
C LYS A 475 -17.25 -25.29 11.54
N GLY A 476 -16.40 -24.34 11.89
CA GLY A 476 -15.37 -24.47 12.95
C GLY A 476 -13.93 -24.34 12.43
N ALA A 477 -13.74 -23.92 11.18
CA ALA A 477 -12.43 -23.78 10.56
C ALA A 477 -11.46 -22.95 11.41
N ALA A 478 -10.23 -23.43 11.50
CA ALA A 478 -9.13 -22.71 12.09
C ALA A 478 -8.99 -21.30 11.46
N PRO A 479 -8.59 -20.28 12.24
CA PRO A 479 -8.38 -18.93 11.71
C PRO A 479 -7.34 -18.94 10.58
N ILE A 480 -7.39 -17.92 9.72
CA ILE A 480 -6.43 -17.76 8.61
C ILE A 480 -4.97 -17.88 9.08
N MET A 481 -4.67 -17.47 10.32
CA MET A 481 -3.34 -17.56 10.93
C MET A 481 -2.81 -18.99 11.11
N GLU A 482 -3.68 -20.00 11.15
CA GLU A 482 -3.29 -21.40 11.23
C GLU A 482 -3.26 -22.07 9.84
N ARG A 483 -3.87 -21.42 8.85
CA ARG A 483 -4.07 -21.93 7.48
C ARG A 483 -3.28 -21.17 6.42
N ALA A 484 -2.40 -20.27 6.82
CA ALA A 484 -1.54 -19.50 5.92
C ALA A 484 -0.08 -19.58 6.37
N ARG A 485 0.80 -19.85 5.41
CA ARG A 485 2.26 -19.84 5.56
C ARG A 485 2.82 -18.76 4.66
N ILE A 486 3.77 -18.00 5.17
CA ILE A 486 4.42 -16.91 4.44
C ILE A 486 5.92 -17.11 4.53
N ASP A 487 6.58 -17.31 3.39
CA ASP A 487 8.03 -17.35 3.30
C ASP A 487 8.52 -16.07 2.62
N ILE A 488 9.34 -15.30 3.30
CA ILE A 488 10.10 -14.20 2.70
C ILE A 488 11.41 -14.81 2.20
N GLN A 489 11.56 -14.81 0.88
CA GLN A 489 12.72 -15.32 0.18
C GLN A 489 13.69 -14.17 -0.11
N LYS A 490 15.00 -14.46 -0.07
CA LYS A 490 16.06 -13.57 -0.50
C LYS A 490 16.57 -14.03 -1.86
N LEU A 491 16.68 -13.08 -2.79
CA LEU A 491 17.33 -13.26 -4.09
C LEU A 491 18.81 -12.88 -3.95
N SER A 492 19.73 -13.70 -4.48
CA SER A 492 21.18 -13.47 -4.39
C SER A 492 21.97 -13.96 -5.59
#